data_AF-A0A495QP19-F1
#
_entry.id   AF-A0A495QP19-F1
#
_cell.length_a   1.000
_cell.length_b   1.000
_cell.length_c   1.000
_cell.angle_alpha   90.00
_cell.angle_beta   90.00
_cell.angle_gamma   90.00
#
_symmetry.space_group_name_H-M   'P 1'
#
loop_
_entity.id
_entity.type
_entity.pdbx_description
1 polymer ?
#
loop_
_entity_poly.entity_id
_entity_poly.type
_entity_poly.pdbx_seq_one_letter_code
_entity_poly.pdbx_strand_id
1 'polypeptide(L)'
;MTAVHPAVDIVTRTSAVVIQDRPLVPLSSWLTDVMGRCAAIGQTVQVLAPHDARLTLPLRLALDGKDTRWVVQEPGDGYYDGFSGLPLTWDGSAFIVDREAAPRGPSGTFLREPHTDLGHHLAVSLQVVHPATHELELGGTVERLAETLAGARPASWGTAEPALSRWSPTAVTELCRRRTPHATYLVFMGPHGTDAPAFGGTVRVSRVTSGVKETISFAVALPPGASRPLDDLESLAADLARDGTLGTLVARWSPGRTDLTFPAHWCGRPLPLALAVGPAGVAEIGSARATDSGGHPIGAPDEPGMWYPFADDDPEAWQHFGDLLRTLQGTVKRP
;
A
#
# COMPACT_ATOMS: atom_id res chain seq x y z
N MET A 1 18.04 13.50 -27.24
CA MET A 1 17.85 14.12 -25.93
C MET A 1 16.37 14.07 -25.61
N THR A 2 15.94 13.16 -24.74
CA THR A 2 14.57 13.16 -24.23
C THR A 2 14.34 14.47 -23.49
N ALA A 3 13.30 15.21 -23.87
CA ALA A 3 12.94 16.44 -23.17
C ALA A 3 12.70 16.12 -21.69
N VAL A 4 13.27 16.95 -20.81
CA VAL A 4 13.04 16.87 -19.36
C VAL A 4 11.55 16.99 -19.12
N HIS A 5 10.99 16.07 -18.33
CA HIS A 5 9.57 16.10 -17.99
C HIS A 5 9.28 17.40 -17.22
N PRO A 6 8.25 18.18 -17.58
CA PRO A 6 8.05 19.53 -17.04
C PRO A 6 7.69 19.57 -15.54
N ALA A 7 7.34 18.42 -14.94
CA ALA A 7 7.16 18.30 -13.49
C ALA A 7 8.46 18.10 -12.69
N VAL A 8 9.60 17.91 -13.36
CA VAL A 8 10.85 17.52 -12.70
C VAL A 8 11.76 18.72 -12.56
N ASP A 9 12.13 19.03 -11.33
CA ASP A 9 12.99 20.17 -10.98
C ASP A 9 14.47 19.82 -11.15
N ILE A 10 14.85 18.59 -10.80
CA ILE A 10 16.23 18.09 -10.94
C ILE A 10 16.20 16.73 -11.63
N VAL A 11 16.86 16.63 -12.77
CA VAL A 11 17.08 15.36 -13.47
C VAL A 11 18.56 15.02 -13.46
N THR A 12 18.88 13.82 -13.03
CA THR A 12 20.24 13.26 -13.13
C THR A 12 20.20 11.98 -13.96
N ARG A 13 21.33 11.28 -14.06
CA ARG A 13 21.35 9.97 -14.72
C ARG A 13 20.57 8.92 -13.95
N THR A 14 20.51 9.03 -12.62
CA THR A 14 19.98 7.98 -11.72
C THR A 14 18.70 8.38 -11.00
N SER A 15 18.35 9.68 -10.99
CA SER A 15 17.16 10.16 -10.29
C SER A 15 16.42 11.29 -11.02
N ALA A 16 15.15 11.43 -10.67
CA ALA A 16 14.32 12.59 -10.90
C ALA A 16 13.80 13.11 -9.56
N VAL A 17 14.09 14.37 -9.23
CA VAL A 17 13.59 15.04 -8.03
C VAL A 17 12.45 15.97 -8.41
N VAL A 18 11.31 15.80 -7.75
CA VAL A 18 10.13 16.64 -7.89
C VAL A 18 9.89 17.36 -6.57
N ILE A 19 9.97 18.69 -6.58
CA ILE A 19 9.78 19.56 -5.43
C ILE A 19 8.28 19.87 -5.31
N GLN A 20 7.74 19.67 -4.11
CA GLN A 20 6.32 19.85 -3.79
C GLN A 20 6.19 20.76 -2.57
N ASP A 21 6.25 22.06 -2.82
CA ASP A 21 6.07 23.08 -1.78
C ASP A 21 4.58 23.34 -1.52
N ARG A 22 3.94 22.40 -0.81
CA ARG A 22 2.53 22.48 -0.43
C ARG A 22 2.20 21.67 0.83
N PRO A 23 1.21 22.09 1.64
CA PRO A 23 0.88 21.40 2.89
C PRO A 23 0.34 19.97 2.73
N LEU A 24 -0.23 19.65 1.57
CA LEU A 24 -0.74 18.33 1.23
C LEU A 24 -0.34 17.98 -0.20
N VAL A 25 0.47 16.94 -0.35
CA VAL A 25 1.02 16.47 -1.62
C VAL A 25 0.23 15.27 -2.11
N PRO A 26 -0.51 15.40 -3.23
CA PRO A 26 -1.28 14.29 -3.81
C PRO A 26 -0.46 13.50 -4.84
N LEU A 27 -0.90 12.29 -5.16
CA LEU A 27 -0.41 11.53 -6.32
C LEU A 27 -0.99 12.12 -7.61
N SER A 28 -0.51 13.30 -7.99
CA SER A 28 -0.99 14.02 -9.16
C SER A 28 -0.70 13.28 -10.48
N SER A 29 -1.44 13.60 -11.54
CA SER A 29 -1.21 13.02 -12.87
C SER A 29 0.23 13.24 -13.36
N TRP A 30 0.81 14.40 -13.02
CA TRP A 30 2.19 14.76 -13.34
C TRP A 30 3.18 13.85 -12.61
N LEU A 31 2.97 13.58 -11.32
CA LEU A 31 3.78 12.63 -10.56
C LEU A 31 3.64 11.20 -11.11
N THR A 32 2.43 10.77 -11.47
CA THR A 32 2.24 9.43 -12.07
C THR A 32 2.96 9.28 -13.41
N ASP A 33 3.01 10.33 -14.25
CA ASP A 33 3.77 10.29 -15.52
C ASP A 33 5.28 10.26 -15.26
N VAL A 34 5.78 11.06 -14.31
CA VAL A 34 7.20 11.02 -13.89
C VAL A 34 7.58 9.62 -13.42
N MET A 35 6.78 9.02 -12.52
CA MET A 35 7.02 7.67 -12.01
C MET A 35 7.00 6.63 -13.13
N GLY A 36 6.05 6.71 -14.06
CA GLY A 36 5.97 5.81 -15.21
C GLY A 36 7.20 5.92 -16.13
N ARG A 37 7.66 7.15 -16.42
CA ARG A 37 8.86 7.38 -17.23
C ARG A 37 10.12 6.89 -16.55
N CYS A 38 10.31 7.23 -15.28
CA CYS A 38 11.50 6.82 -14.51
C CYS A 38 11.57 5.30 -14.39
N ALA A 39 10.44 4.63 -14.13
CA ALA A 39 10.38 3.17 -14.11
C ALA A 39 10.78 2.55 -15.46
N ALA A 40 10.44 3.16 -16.60
CA ALA A 40 10.78 2.65 -17.92
C ALA A 40 12.29 2.68 -18.24
N ILE A 41 13.05 3.57 -17.58
CA ILE A 41 14.50 3.72 -17.78
C ILE A 41 15.32 3.40 -16.52
N GLY A 42 14.70 2.81 -15.50
CA GLY A 42 15.37 2.39 -14.26
C GLY A 42 15.88 3.54 -13.39
N GLN A 43 15.25 4.71 -13.46
CA GLN A 43 15.57 5.87 -12.61
C GLN A 43 14.75 5.88 -11.32
N THR A 44 15.35 6.44 -10.27
CA THR A 44 14.66 6.65 -9.00
C THR A 44 13.84 7.93 -9.02
N VAL A 45 12.69 7.95 -8.34
CA VAL A 45 11.87 9.17 -8.17
C VAL A 45 11.95 9.64 -6.74
N GLN A 46 12.26 10.92 -6.53
CA GLN A 46 12.35 11.53 -5.21
C GLN A 46 11.37 12.69 -5.13
N VAL A 47 10.44 12.61 -4.18
CA VAL A 47 9.51 13.71 -3.90
C VAL A 47 10.08 14.50 -2.73
N LEU A 48 10.45 15.75 -2.97
CA LEU A 48 10.97 16.66 -1.96
C LEU A 48 9.84 17.56 -1.47
N ALA A 49 9.59 17.57 -0.16
CA ALA A 49 8.57 18.43 0.45
C ALA A 49 9.08 19.02 1.78
N PRO A 50 8.53 20.15 2.26
CA PRO A 50 8.89 20.68 3.58
C PRO A 50 8.38 19.77 4.71
N HIS A 51 9.00 19.88 5.90
CA HIS A 51 8.67 19.05 7.07
C HIS A 51 7.20 19.11 7.55
N ASP A 52 6.48 20.19 7.25
CA ASP A 52 5.08 20.38 7.59
C ASP A 52 4.11 19.88 6.48
N ALA A 53 4.65 19.41 5.36
CA ALA A 53 3.87 18.76 4.32
C ALA A 53 3.41 17.37 4.74
N ARG A 54 2.24 17.00 4.23
CA ARG A 54 1.66 15.66 4.39
C ARG A 54 1.49 15.01 3.03
N LEU A 55 1.58 13.69 2.96
CA LEU A 55 1.20 12.93 1.78
C LEU A 55 -0.26 12.51 1.88
N THR A 56 -0.95 12.47 0.74
CA THR A 56 -2.19 11.69 0.62
C THR A 56 -1.88 10.19 0.69
N LEU A 57 -2.88 9.37 1.01
CA LEU A 57 -2.74 7.92 1.03
C LEU A 57 -2.24 7.35 -0.33
N PRO A 58 -2.79 7.72 -1.50
CA PRO A 58 -2.29 7.20 -2.77
C PRO A 58 -0.82 7.54 -3.02
N LEU A 59 -0.35 8.75 -2.68
CA LEU A 59 1.06 9.09 -2.83
C LEU A 59 1.94 8.30 -1.86
N ARG A 60 1.50 8.15 -0.60
CA ARG A 60 2.17 7.30 0.39
C ARG A 60 2.37 5.88 -0.15
N LEU A 61 1.33 5.29 -0.76
CA LEU A 61 1.37 3.94 -1.32
C LEU A 61 2.26 3.86 -2.57
N ALA A 62 2.23 4.88 -3.43
CA ALA A 62 3.08 4.93 -4.61
C ALA A 62 4.59 5.07 -4.30
N LEU A 63 4.92 5.65 -3.15
CA LEU A 63 6.31 5.80 -2.67
C LEU A 63 6.81 4.63 -1.80
N ASP A 64 6.06 3.53 -1.70
CA ASP A 64 6.42 2.34 -0.90
C ASP A 64 7.47 1.43 -1.59
N GLY A 65 8.11 1.91 -2.65
CA GLY A 65 9.06 1.15 -3.48
C GLY A 65 10.53 1.49 -3.22
N LYS A 66 11.42 0.55 -3.58
CA LYS A 66 12.88 0.73 -3.48
C LYS A 66 13.46 1.84 -4.38
N ASP A 67 12.77 2.14 -5.48
CA ASP A 67 13.20 3.13 -6.48
C ASP A 67 12.45 4.47 -6.29
N THR A 68 11.85 4.66 -5.12
CA THR A 68 11.14 5.89 -4.73
C THR A 68 11.67 6.40 -3.39
N ARG A 69 11.63 7.71 -3.18
CA ARG A 69 11.98 8.31 -1.89
C ARG A 69 11.09 9.51 -1.58
N TRP A 70 10.70 9.64 -0.31
CA TRP A 70 10.16 10.88 0.22
C TRP A 70 11.28 11.63 0.95
N VAL A 71 11.74 12.71 0.35
CA VAL A 71 12.75 13.61 0.91
C VAL A 71 12.03 14.73 1.63
N VAL A 72 12.36 14.93 2.91
CA VAL A 72 11.76 15.96 3.73
C VAL A 72 12.81 16.98 4.07
N GLN A 73 12.54 18.25 3.77
CA GLN A 73 13.41 19.36 4.12
C GLN A 73 13.16 19.78 5.57
N GLU A 74 14.23 19.85 6.36
CA GLU A 74 14.19 20.36 7.73
C GLU A 74 13.75 21.84 7.78
N PRO A 75 13.25 22.35 8.92
CA PRO A 75 13.01 23.79 9.10
C PRO A 75 14.30 24.63 8.97
N GLY A 76 15.44 24.03 9.28
CA GLY A 76 16.77 24.61 9.08
C GLY A 76 17.50 23.94 7.90
N ASP A 77 18.80 23.73 8.05
CA ASP A 77 19.58 23.01 7.05
C ASP A 77 19.44 21.49 7.23
N GLY A 78 19.29 20.79 6.12
CA GLY A 78 19.32 19.34 6.06
C GLY A 78 18.05 18.70 5.54
N TYR A 79 18.13 17.39 5.38
CA TYR A 79 17.07 16.57 4.83
C TYR A 79 16.97 15.26 5.59
N TYR A 80 15.78 14.69 5.63
CA TYR A 80 15.56 13.35 6.17
C TYR A 80 14.55 12.59 5.32
N ASP A 81 14.55 11.27 5.48
CA ASP A 81 13.60 10.39 4.81
C ASP A 81 12.26 10.44 5.55
N GLY A 82 11.18 10.82 4.86
CA GLY A 82 9.90 11.06 5.52
C GLY A 82 9.21 9.81 6.09
N PHE A 83 9.65 8.60 5.75
CA PHE A 83 9.10 7.35 6.31
C PHE A 83 9.89 6.83 7.50
N SER A 84 11.19 7.04 7.53
CA SER A 84 12.09 6.49 8.55
C SER A 84 12.71 7.55 9.48
N GLY A 85 12.64 8.81 9.09
CA GLY A 85 13.32 9.92 9.75
C GLY A 85 14.84 9.92 9.57
N LEU A 86 15.42 8.96 8.85
CA LEU A 86 16.87 8.86 8.68
C LEU A 86 17.42 10.06 7.92
N PRO A 87 18.56 10.64 8.35
CA PRO A 87 19.15 11.80 7.69
C PRO A 87 19.58 11.46 6.25
N LEU A 88 19.37 12.42 5.36
CA LEU A 88 19.69 12.33 3.94
C LEU A 88 20.74 13.37 3.56
N THR A 89 21.58 13.01 2.60
CA THR A 89 22.54 13.90 1.96
C THR A 89 22.43 13.79 0.44
N TRP A 90 22.78 14.86 -0.26
CA TRP A 90 22.86 14.87 -1.72
C TRP A 90 24.24 14.38 -2.16
N ASP A 91 24.31 13.29 -2.94
CA ASP A 91 25.57 12.72 -3.42
C ASP A 91 26.05 13.26 -4.77
N GLY A 92 25.41 14.32 -5.28
CA GLY A 92 25.61 14.84 -6.63
C GLY A 92 24.62 14.29 -7.66
N SER A 93 23.92 13.19 -7.36
CA SER A 93 22.97 12.53 -8.26
C SER A 93 21.61 12.25 -7.64
N ALA A 94 21.52 11.97 -6.35
CA ALA A 94 20.29 11.68 -5.63
C ALA A 94 20.43 12.02 -4.13
N PHE A 95 19.29 12.18 -3.45
CA PHE A 95 19.25 12.13 -1.99
C PHE A 95 19.39 10.68 -1.52
N ILE A 96 20.43 10.40 -0.74
CA ILE A 96 20.72 9.09 -0.18
C ILE A 96 20.83 9.17 1.34
N VAL A 97 20.71 8.03 2.02
CA VAL A 97 20.95 7.96 3.48
C VAL A 97 22.37 8.40 3.78
N ASP A 98 22.51 9.41 4.63
CA ASP A 98 23.79 9.85 5.15
C ASP A 98 24.30 8.79 6.13
N ARG A 99 25.30 8.01 5.72
CA ARG A 99 25.86 6.91 6.52
C ARG A 99 26.64 7.39 7.74
N GLU A 100 27.14 8.62 7.73
CA GLU A 100 27.85 9.22 8.87
C GLU A 100 26.87 9.77 9.90
N ALA A 101 25.71 10.26 9.45
CA ALA A 101 24.66 10.77 10.33
C ALA A 101 23.68 9.69 10.80
N ALA A 102 23.42 8.64 10.01
CA ALA A 102 22.45 7.59 10.33
C ALA A 102 22.63 6.91 11.70
N PRO A 103 23.86 6.64 12.20
CA PRO A 103 24.05 6.07 13.53
C PRO A 103 23.51 6.94 14.68
N ARG A 104 23.28 8.25 14.45
CA ARG A 104 22.67 9.16 15.44
C ARG A 104 21.16 8.94 15.58
N GLY A 105 20.56 8.16 14.68
CA GLY A 105 19.14 7.88 14.65
C GLY A 105 18.34 8.88 13.81
N PRO A 106 16.99 8.79 13.89
CA PRO A 106 16.09 9.67 13.14
C PRO A 106 16.23 11.15 13.52
N SER A 107 15.85 12.04 12.60
CA SER A 107 15.74 13.47 12.83
C SER A 107 14.89 13.78 14.07
N GLY A 108 15.31 14.79 14.84
CA GLY A 108 14.51 15.33 15.94
C GLY A 108 13.17 15.90 15.47
N THR A 109 13.08 16.44 14.25
CA THR A 109 11.81 16.89 13.65
C THR A 109 10.88 15.71 13.40
N PHE A 110 11.41 14.59 12.89
CA PHE A 110 10.65 13.36 12.70
C PHE A 110 10.14 12.78 14.03
N LEU A 111 10.94 12.86 15.09
CA LEU A 111 10.61 12.34 16.42
C LEU A 111 9.78 13.29 17.29
N ARG A 112 9.44 14.49 16.81
CA ARG A 112 8.53 15.38 17.55
C ARG A 112 7.22 14.66 17.83
N GLU A 113 6.71 14.83 19.04
CA GLU A 113 5.47 14.18 19.45
C GLU A 113 4.36 14.49 18.43
N PRO A 114 3.70 13.45 17.88
CA PRO A 114 2.58 13.65 16.99
C PRO A 114 1.44 14.35 17.75
N HIS A 115 0.54 14.99 17.01
CA HIS A 115 -0.67 15.58 17.59
C HIS A 115 -1.42 14.54 18.45
N THR A 116 -2.00 14.98 19.56
CA THR A 116 -2.62 14.16 20.63
C THR A 116 -3.82 13.31 20.18
N ASP A 117 -4.27 13.45 18.94
CA ASP A 117 -5.58 12.97 18.47
C ASP A 117 -5.44 11.86 17.40
N LEU A 118 -4.36 11.07 17.44
CA LEU A 118 -4.19 9.94 16.53
C LEU A 118 -5.25 8.86 16.78
N GLY A 119 -5.92 8.45 15.71
CA GLY A 119 -6.69 7.21 15.67
C GLY A 119 -5.82 6.06 15.18
N HIS A 120 -6.42 5.16 14.41
CA HIS A 120 -5.73 4.01 13.84
C HIS A 120 -5.96 3.91 12.34
N HIS A 121 -4.94 3.47 11.61
CA HIS A 121 -5.06 3.02 10.23
C HIS A 121 -5.06 1.50 10.23
N LEU A 122 -6.10 0.92 9.65
CA LEU A 122 -6.08 -0.46 9.18
C LEU A 122 -5.67 -0.46 7.72
N ALA A 123 -4.49 -0.98 7.43
CA ALA A 123 -3.96 -1.11 6.07
C ALA A 123 -4.02 -2.56 5.61
N VAL A 124 -4.64 -2.80 4.45
CA VAL A 124 -4.80 -4.13 3.85
C VAL A 124 -4.11 -4.17 2.48
N SER A 125 -3.21 -5.13 2.30
CA SER A 125 -2.66 -5.50 0.99
C SER A 125 -3.31 -6.81 0.54
N LEU A 126 -4.09 -6.76 -0.52
CA LEU A 126 -4.89 -7.88 -1.02
C LEU A 126 -4.49 -8.20 -2.46
N GLN A 127 -4.23 -9.47 -2.73
CA GLN A 127 -4.08 -10.00 -4.08
C GLN A 127 -5.20 -10.97 -4.36
N VAL A 128 -5.90 -10.75 -5.48
CA VAL A 128 -6.90 -11.68 -6.00
C VAL A 128 -6.62 -11.98 -7.46
N VAL A 129 -6.97 -13.19 -7.90
CA VAL A 129 -6.85 -13.65 -9.29
C VAL A 129 -8.21 -14.15 -9.75
N HIS A 130 -8.74 -13.49 -10.78
CA HIS A 130 -10.02 -13.86 -11.38
C HIS A 130 -9.80 -14.67 -12.65
N PRO A 131 -10.67 -15.67 -12.94
CA PRO A 131 -10.76 -16.26 -14.26
C PRO A 131 -10.98 -15.18 -15.32
N ALA A 132 -10.24 -15.25 -16.43
CA ALA A 132 -10.36 -14.27 -17.52
C ALA A 132 -11.55 -14.59 -18.44
N THR A 133 -12.77 -14.38 -17.94
CA THR A 133 -14.01 -14.60 -18.69
C THR A 133 -14.50 -13.31 -19.37
N HIS A 134 -15.42 -13.45 -20.33
CA HIS A 134 -16.03 -12.29 -20.96
C HIS A 134 -16.94 -11.53 -19.98
N GLU A 135 -17.58 -12.21 -19.02
CA GLU A 135 -18.42 -11.56 -18.00
C GLU A 135 -17.64 -10.94 -16.83
N LEU A 136 -16.31 -11.08 -16.78
CA LEU A 136 -15.51 -10.53 -15.68
C LEU A 136 -15.71 -9.00 -15.58
N GLU A 137 -16.26 -8.59 -14.44
CA GLU A 137 -16.34 -7.21 -13.98
C GLU A 137 -15.38 -7.02 -12.78
N LEU A 138 -14.55 -5.97 -12.87
CA LEU A 138 -13.55 -5.60 -11.88
C LEU A 138 -14.09 -4.51 -10.95
N GLY A 139 -13.48 -4.40 -9.77
CA GLY A 139 -13.88 -3.43 -8.74
C GLY A 139 -14.79 -4.02 -7.67
N GLY A 140 -15.44 -5.17 -7.91
CA GLY A 140 -16.25 -5.85 -6.89
C GLY A 140 -15.47 -6.23 -5.64
N THR A 141 -14.19 -6.62 -5.78
CA THR A 141 -13.30 -6.89 -4.64
C THR A 141 -13.06 -5.64 -3.80
N VAL A 142 -12.89 -4.48 -4.43
CA VAL A 142 -12.72 -3.19 -3.73
C VAL A 142 -14.01 -2.79 -3.02
N GLU A 143 -15.18 -2.99 -3.65
CA GLU A 143 -16.48 -2.73 -3.02
C GLU A 143 -16.67 -3.59 -1.78
N ARG A 144 -16.44 -4.91 -1.88
CA ARG A 144 -16.56 -5.83 -0.75
C ARG A 144 -15.65 -5.44 0.41
N LEU A 145 -14.37 -5.15 0.13
CA LEU A 145 -13.39 -4.71 1.13
C LEU A 145 -13.83 -3.42 1.84
N ALA A 146 -14.32 -2.44 1.09
CA ALA A 146 -14.77 -1.15 1.63
C ALA A 146 -16.07 -1.27 2.44
N GLU A 147 -17.04 -2.06 1.96
CA GLU A 147 -18.29 -2.33 2.68
C GLU A 147 -18.01 -3.04 4.01
N THR A 148 -17.16 -4.07 3.99
CA THR A 148 -16.81 -4.84 5.20
C THR A 148 -16.06 -3.98 6.22
N LEU A 149 -15.05 -3.21 5.81
CA LEU A 149 -14.14 -2.54 6.76
C LEU A 149 -14.48 -1.08 7.05
N ALA A 150 -15.27 -0.43 6.20
CA ALA A 150 -15.62 0.98 6.35
C ALA A 150 -17.15 1.22 6.27
N GLY A 151 -17.96 0.18 6.05
CA GLY A 151 -19.42 0.30 6.00
C GLY A 151 -19.96 1.07 4.79
N ALA A 152 -19.13 1.34 3.78
CA ALA A 152 -19.52 2.11 2.60
C ALA A 152 -18.76 1.68 1.34
N ARG A 153 -19.38 1.86 0.18
CA ARG A 153 -18.73 1.65 -1.14
C ARG A 153 -17.81 2.82 -1.49
N PRO A 154 -16.78 2.61 -2.34
CA PRO A 154 -15.99 3.71 -2.87
C PRO A 154 -16.89 4.72 -3.60
N ALA A 155 -16.59 6.00 -3.45
CA ALA A 155 -17.35 7.07 -4.09
C ALA A 155 -16.72 7.52 -5.40
N SER A 156 -15.38 7.45 -5.48
CA SER A 156 -14.62 7.97 -6.62
C SER A 156 -13.40 7.13 -6.99
N TRP A 157 -12.92 7.31 -8.21
CA TRP A 157 -11.69 6.73 -8.73
C TRP A 157 -11.01 7.62 -9.78
N GLY A 158 -9.76 7.29 -10.09
CA GLY A 158 -8.99 7.91 -11.15
C GLY A 158 -7.66 7.18 -11.39
N THR A 159 -6.89 7.61 -12.39
CA THR A 159 -5.50 7.14 -12.59
C THR A 159 -4.49 7.92 -11.75
N ALA A 160 -4.95 8.98 -11.08
CA ALA A 160 -4.21 9.90 -10.24
C ALA A 160 -5.20 10.66 -9.36
N GLU A 161 -4.69 11.43 -8.41
CA GLU A 161 -5.46 12.38 -7.62
C GLU A 161 -5.52 13.77 -8.29
N PRO A 162 -6.63 14.51 -8.13
CA PRO A 162 -7.87 14.09 -7.46
C PRO A 162 -8.62 13.02 -8.25
N ALA A 163 -9.29 12.10 -7.53
CA ALA A 163 -10.14 11.06 -8.11
C ALA A 163 -11.46 11.68 -8.61
N LEU A 164 -11.47 12.18 -9.85
CA LEU A 164 -12.59 12.96 -10.39
C LEU A 164 -13.75 12.10 -10.95
N SER A 165 -13.54 10.81 -11.16
CA SER A 165 -14.58 9.93 -11.71
C SER A 165 -15.41 9.33 -10.60
N ARG A 166 -16.74 9.28 -10.76
CA ARG A 166 -17.61 8.52 -9.85
C ARG A 166 -17.27 7.04 -9.92
N TRP A 167 -17.23 6.36 -8.78
CA TRP A 167 -17.02 4.92 -8.73
C TRP A 167 -18.03 4.17 -9.62
N SER A 168 -17.51 3.32 -10.50
CA SER A 168 -18.28 2.49 -11.42
C SER A 168 -17.43 1.27 -11.79
N PRO A 169 -17.76 0.07 -11.28
CA PRO A 169 -17.11 -1.19 -11.66
C PRO A 169 -17.04 -1.38 -13.18
N THR A 170 -18.12 -1.04 -13.88
CA THR A 170 -18.19 -1.08 -15.35
C THR A 170 -17.14 -0.17 -16.00
N ALA A 171 -17.05 1.10 -15.59
CA ALA A 171 -16.07 2.04 -16.17
C ALA A 171 -14.61 1.66 -15.85
N VAL A 172 -14.36 1.15 -14.64
CA VAL A 172 -13.06 0.59 -14.24
C VAL A 172 -12.69 -0.60 -15.12
N THR A 173 -13.63 -1.51 -15.34
CA THR A 173 -13.47 -2.69 -16.19
C THR A 173 -13.16 -2.31 -17.63
N GLU A 174 -13.92 -1.38 -18.20
CA GLU A 174 -13.70 -0.91 -19.57
C GLU A 174 -12.31 -0.29 -19.75
N LEU A 175 -11.84 0.50 -18.79
CA LEU A 175 -10.48 1.06 -18.84
C LEU A 175 -9.42 -0.04 -18.83
N CYS A 176 -9.56 -1.03 -17.95
CA CYS A 176 -8.63 -2.15 -17.88
C CYS A 176 -8.62 -2.97 -19.17
N ARG A 177 -9.78 -3.19 -19.79
CA ARG A 177 -9.90 -3.87 -21.09
C ARG A 177 -9.21 -3.07 -22.21
N ARG A 178 -9.44 -1.75 -22.29
CA ARG A 178 -8.79 -0.89 -23.30
C ARG A 178 -7.26 -0.88 -23.19
N ARG A 179 -6.71 -1.04 -21.99
CA ARG A 179 -5.25 -1.03 -21.76
C ARG A 179 -4.59 -2.39 -21.91
N THR A 180 -5.36 -3.48 -21.95
CA THR A 180 -4.82 -4.85 -22.05
C THR A 180 -3.95 -5.00 -23.31
N PRO A 181 -2.74 -5.60 -23.21
CA PRO A 181 -2.18 -6.35 -22.09
C PRO A 181 -1.42 -5.51 -21.04
N HIS A 182 -1.33 -4.19 -21.21
CA HIS A 182 -0.64 -3.35 -20.23
C HIS A 182 -1.42 -3.27 -18.92
N ALA A 183 -0.69 -3.29 -17.80
CA ALA A 183 -1.29 -3.13 -16.49
C ALA A 183 -1.92 -1.73 -16.33
N THR A 184 -2.99 -1.67 -15.54
CA THR A 184 -3.69 -0.44 -15.19
C THR A 184 -3.52 -0.19 -13.70
N TYR A 185 -3.14 1.03 -13.32
CA TYR A 185 -3.03 1.46 -11.93
C TYR A 185 -4.06 2.56 -11.68
N LEU A 186 -4.84 2.41 -10.61
CA LEU A 186 -5.92 3.31 -10.25
C LEU A 186 -5.83 3.66 -8.77
N VAL A 187 -6.36 4.83 -8.44
CA VAL A 187 -6.65 5.28 -7.08
C VAL A 187 -8.16 5.25 -6.86
N PHE A 188 -8.60 4.98 -5.64
CA PHE A 188 -10.01 5.07 -5.26
C PHE A 188 -10.16 5.67 -3.86
N MET A 189 -11.27 6.36 -3.62
CA MET A 189 -11.56 7.00 -2.35
C MET A 189 -13.01 6.75 -1.94
N GLY A 190 -13.23 6.63 -0.63
CA GLY A 190 -14.54 6.59 -0.01
C GLY A 190 -15.32 7.90 -0.13
N PRO A 191 -16.59 7.92 0.31
CA PRO A 191 -17.37 9.15 0.39
C PRO A 191 -16.72 10.16 1.35
N HIS A 192 -16.83 11.44 1.03
CA HIS A 192 -16.38 12.54 1.87
C HIS A 192 -17.57 13.25 2.52
N GLY A 193 -17.37 13.79 3.73
CA GLY A 193 -18.41 14.57 4.42
C GLY A 193 -19.56 13.72 4.97
N THR A 194 -19.33 12.43 5.19
CA THR A 194 -20.26 11.51 5.86
C THR A 194 -19.71 11.09 7.21
N ASP A 195 -20.54 10.45 8.04
CA ASP A 195 -20.11 9.85 9.31
C ASP A 195 -19.31 8.54 9.13
N ALA A 196 -19.17 8.06 7.88
CA ALA A 196 -18.40 6.87 7.59
C ALA A 196 -16.89 7.15 7.76
N PRO A 197 -16.11 6.15 8.25
CA PRO A 197 -14.66 6.25 8.29
C PRO A 197 -14.05 6.68 6.97
N ALA A 198 -13.04 7.56 7.00
CA ALA A 198 -12.30 7.89 5.80
C ALA A 198 -11.54 6.64 5.32
N PHE A 199 -11.74 6.26 4.06
CA PHE A 199 -11.02 5.15 3.43
C PHE A 199 -10.59 5.48 2.00
N GLY A 200 -9.61 4.74 1.51
CA GLY A 200 -9.15 4.84 0.14
C GLY A 200 -8.05 3.84 -0.16
N GLY A 201 -7.46 3.96 -1.33
CA GLY A 201 -6.41 3.04 -1.73
C GLY A 201 -6.08 3.08 -3.21
N THR A 202 -5.39 2.02 -3.64
CA THR A 202 -4.92 1.86 -5.01
C THR A 202 -5.17 0.44 -5.48
N VAL A 203 -5.51 0.27 -6.75
CA VAL A 203 -5.64 -1.04 -7.38
C VAL A 203 -4.78 -1.11 -8.63
N ARG A 204 -3.98 -2.17 -8.73
CA ARG A 204 -3.25 -2.53 -9.94
C ARG A 204 -3.87 -3.77 -10.56
N VAL A 205 -4.36 -3.63 -11.78
CA VAL A 205 -4.93 -4.72 -12.59
C VAL A 205 -3.91 -5.14 -13.64
N SER A 206 -3.66 -6.45 -13.76
CA SER A 206 -2.71 -7.00 -14.74
C SER A 206 -3.17 -8.36 -15.27
N ARG A 207 -2.83 -8.66 -16.53
CA ARG A 207 -2.98 -10.02 -17.07
C ARG A 207 -1.84 -10.91 -16.58
N VAL A 208 -2.19 -12.09 -16.09
CA VAL A 208 -1.28 -13.16 -15.71
C VAL A 208 -1.72 -14.46 -16.39
N THR A 209 -0.85 -15.48 -16.40
CA THR A 209 -1.15 -16.77 -17.04
C THR A 209 -2.44 -17.39 -16.51
N SER A 210 -2.67 -17.31 -15.21
CA SER A 210 -3.85 -17.86 -14.53
C SER A 210 -5.12 -17.02 -14.67
N GLY A 211 -5.07 -15.80 -15.21
CA GLY A 211 -6.25 -14.94 -15.29
C GLY A 211 -5.97 -13.44 -15.24
N VAL A 212 -6.84 -12.71 -14.55
CA VAL A 212 -6.70 -11.27 -14.29
C VAL A 212 -6.39 -11.09 -12.81
N LYS A 213 -5.22 -10.53 -12.51
CA LYS A 213 -4.80 -10.27 -11.14
C LYS A 213 -5.13 -8.83 -10.75
N GLU A 214 -5.82 -8.65 -9.63
CA GLU A 214 -5.92 -7.37 -8.92
C GLU A 214 -4.95 -7.39 -7.73
N THR A 215 -4.18 -6.32 -7.58
CA THR A 215 -3.35 -6.05 -6.39
C THR A 215 -3.86 -4.76 -5.78
N ILE A 216 -4.52 -4.88 -4.63
CA ILE A 216 -5.24 -3.81 -3.95
C ILE A 216 -4.44 -3.44 -2.70
N SER A 217 -4.19 -2.15 -2.53
CA SER A 217 -3.73 -1.57 -1.28
C SER A 217 -4.83 -0.66 -0.76
N PHE A 218 -5.37 -0.97 0.40
CA PHE A 218 -6.50 -0.29 1.02
C PHE A 218 -6.09 0.21 2.39
N ALA A 219 -6.59 1.38 2.79
CA ALA A 219 -6.54 1.81 4.18
C ALA A 219 -7.84 2.48 4.59
N VAL A 220 -8.22 2.27 5.85
CA VAL A 220 -9.33 2.96 6.53
C VAL A 220 -8.81 3.58 7.82
N ALA A 221 -9.22 4.81 8.10
CA ALA A 221 -8.93 5.51 9.33
C ALA A 221 -10.06 5.29 10.34
N LEU A 222 -9.71 4.68 11.45
CA LEU A 222 -10.60 4.35 12.56
C LEU A 222 -10.34 5.31 13.73
N PRO A 223 -11.37 5.63 14.53
CA PRO A 223 -11.21 6.53 15.66
C PRO A 223 -10.30 5.94 16.75
N PRO A 224 -9.75 6.77 17.65
CA PRO A 224 -9.03 6.30 18.83
C PRO A 224 -9.89 5.31 19.63
N GLY A 225 -9.29 4.19 20.06
CA GLY A 225 -9.98 3.15 20.84
C GLY A 225 -10.87 2.21 20.02
N ALA A 226 -10.90 2.33 18.68
CA ALA A 226 -11.54 1.34 17.83
C ALA A 226 -10.91 -0.05 18.03
N SER A 227 -11.75 -1.09 18.08
CA SER A 227 -11.30 -2.48 18.09
C SER A 227 -10.71 -2.87 16.73
N ARG A 228 -9.75 -3.80 16.74
CA ARG A 228 -9.18 -4.39 15.52
C ARG A 228 -10.23 -5.34 14.90
N PRO A 229 -10.61 -5.17 13.62
CA PRO A 229 -11.68 -5.95 13.01
C PRO A 229 -11.16 -7.30 12.47
N LEU A 230 -10.61 -8.16 13.36
CA LEU A 230 -10.03 -9.45 12.95
C LEU A 230 -11.08 -10.39 12.37
N ASP A 231 -12.26 -10.47 12.98
CA ASP A 231 -13.36 -11.33 12.50
C ASP A 231 -13.85 -10.91 11.11
N ASP A 232 -13.96 -9.59 10.86
CA ASP A 232 -14.36 -9.06 9.55
C ASP A 232 -13.31 -9.36 8.48
N LEU A 233 -12.02 -9.25 8.81
CA LEU A 233 -10.93 -9.57 7.91
C LEU A 233 -10.86 -11.08 7.60
N GLU A 234 -11.06 -11.93 8.61
CA GLU A 234 -11.09 -13.37 8.44
C GLU A 234 -12.29 -13.80 7.58
N SER A 235 -13.49 -13.27 7.83
CA SER A 235 -14.68 -13.53 7.03
C SER A 235 -14.46 -13.10 5.57
N LEU A 236 -13.90 -11.91 5.35
CA LEU A 236 -13.58 -11.43 4.02
C LEU A 236 -12.60 -12.37 3.29
N ALA A 237 -11.55 -12.80 3.98
CA ALA A 237 -10.57 -13.75 3.42
C ALA A 237 -11.23 -15.11 3.12
N ALA A 238 -12.08 -15.62 4.02
CA ALA A 238 -12.80 -16.87 3.83
C ALA A 238 -13.74 -16.82 2.63
N ASP A 239 -14.42 -15.70 2.41
CA ASP A 239 -15.29 -15.51 1.25
C ASP A 239 -14.50 -15.49 -0.06
N LEU A 240 -13.38 -14.75 -0.12
CA LEU A 240 -12.52 -14.72 -1.30
C LEU A 240 -11.85 -16.08 -1.56
N ALA A 241 -11.51 -16.83 -0.51
CA ALA A 241 -10.98 -18.18 -0.62
C ALA A 241 -12.04 -19.16 -1.15
N ARG A 242 -13.28 -19.05 -0.67
CA ARG A 242 -14.42 -19.84 -1.17
C ARG A 242 -14.74 -19.56 -2.63
N ASP A 243 -14.60 -18.30 -3.05
CA ASP A 243 -14.74 -17.89 -4.45
C ASP A 243 -13.57 -18.37 -5.32
N GLY A 244 -12.51 -18.95 -4.73
CA GLY A 244 -11.31 -19.41 -5.43
C GLY A 244 -10.42 -18.28 -5.97
N THR A 245 -10.66 -17.04 -5.55
CA THR A 245 -9.98 -15.84 -6.08
C THR A 245 -8.88 -15.31 -5.17
N LEU A 246 -8.90 -15.65 -3.87
CA LEU A 246 -7.89 -15.19 -2.92
C LEU A 246 -6.49 -15.66 -3.37
N GLY A 247 -5.57 -14.72 -3.50
CA GLY A 247 -4.13 -14.99 -3.56
C GLY A 247 -3.52 -14.86 -2.18
N THR A 248 -3.44 -13.63 -1.68
CA THR A 248 -2.90 -13.31 -0.34
C THR A 248 -3.59 -12.09 0.24
N LEU A 249 -3.79 -12.05 1.56
CA LEU A 249 -4.20 -10.86 2.30
C LEU A 249 -3.19 -10.59 3.42
N VAL A 250 -2.68 -9.36 3.52
CA VAL A 250 -1.87 -8.92 4.66
C VAL A 250 -2.51 -7.70 5.29
N ALA A 251 -2.89 -7.80 6.56
CA ALA A 251 -3.46 -6.71 7.33
C ALA A 251 -2.44 -6.16 8.33
N ARG A 252 -2.39 -4.83 8.47
CA ARG A 252 -1.52 -4.11 9.41
C ARG A 252 -2.31 -3.05 10.15
N TRP A 253 -1.97 -2.85 11.41
CA TRP A 253 -2.52 -1.84 12.29
C TRP A 253 -1.45 -0.83 12.66
N SER A 254 -1.71 0.45 12.49
CA SER A 254 -0.77 1.49 12.92
C SER A 254 -1.52 2.68 13.48
N PRO A 255 -0.97 3.42 14.45
CA PRO A 255 -1.53 4.71 14.78
C PRO A 255 -1.43 5.65 13.57
N GLY A 256 -2.45 6.49 13.37
CA GLY A 256 -2.53 7.33 12.19
C GLY A 256 -3.60 8.41 12.29
N ARG A 257 -3.53 9.41 11.40
CA ARG A 257 -4.49 10.52 11.37
C ARG A 257 -5.85 10.07 10.88
N THR A 258 -6.92 10.62 11.45
CA THR A 258 -8.31 10.30 11.05
C THR A 258 -8.66 10.74 9.61
N ASP A 259 -7.86 11.60 9.00
CA ASP A 259 -8.01 12.07 7.62
C ASP A 259 -7.22 11.26 6.57
N LEU A 260 -6.60 10.13 6.97
CA LEU A 260 -5.74 9.28 6.12
C LEU A 260 -4.53 9.98 5.49
N THR A 261 -4.17 11.18 5.94
CA THR A 261 -2.93 11.83 5.49
C THR A 261 -1.74 11.38 6.32
N PHE A 262 -0.56 11.37 5.70
CA PHE A 262 0.68 10.89 6.30
C PHE A 262 1.64 12.05 6.53
N PRO A 263 1.89 12.46 7.79
CA PRO A 263 2.88 13.47 8.12
C PRO A 263 4.30 12.88 8.11
N ALA A 264 5.30 13.76 7.99
CA ALA A 264 6.71 13.39 8.04
C ALA A 264 7.20 13.20 9.49
N HIS A 265 6.42 12.48 10.30
CA HIS A 265 6.62 12.28 11.73
C HIS A 265 6.41 10.82 12.12
N TRP A 266 7.06 10.41 13.21
CA TRP A 266 6.80 9.13 13.84
C TRP A 266 5.41 9.12 14.47
N CYS A 267 4.47 8.38 13.87
CA CYS A 267 3.14 8.18 14.44
C CYS A 267 3.06 6.94 15.34
N GLY A 268 4.08 6.09 15.38
CA GLY A 268 4.07 4.86 16.15
C GLY A 268 4.38 3.64 15.30
N ARG A 269 4.56 2.50 15.98
CA ARG A 269 4.97 1.26 15.34
C ARG A 269 3.76 0.58 14.66
N PRO A 270 3.81 0.29 13.34
CA PRO A 270 2.83 -0.59 12.73
C PRO A 270 2.97 -2.01 13.29
N LEU A 271 1.86 -2.73 13.45
CA LEU A 271 1.80 -4.12 13.90
C LEU A 271 1.16 -4.96 12.79
N PRO A 272 1.72 -6.13 12.43
CA PRO A 272 0.98 -7.08 11.61
C PRO A 272 -0.25 -7.57 12.39
N LEU A 273 -1.39 -7.66 11.71
CA LEU A 273 -2.64 -8.17 12.30
C LEU A 273 -2.96 -9.58 11.82
N ALA A 274 -2.81 -9.80 10.52
CA ALA A 274 -3.14 -11.09 9.94
C ALA A 274 -2.47 -11.31 8.58
N LEU A 275 -2.28 -12.57 8.24
CA LEU A 275 -1.95 -13.06 6.91
C LEU A 275 -3.03 -14.08 6.50
N ALA A 276 -3.54 -13.96 5.27
CA ALA A 276 -4.29 -15.01 4.61
C ALA A 276 -3.55 -15.48 3.37
N VAL A 277 -3.56 -16.78 3.12
CA VAL A 277 -3.07 -17.41 1.90
C VAL A 277 -4.24 -18.14 1.26
N GLY A 278 -4.54 -17.86 0.00
CA GLY A 278 -5.64 -18.51 -0.70
C GLY A 278 -5.32 -19.94 -1.16
N PRO A 279 -6.33 -20.67 -1.66
CA PRO A 279 -6.23 -22.10 -1.95
C PRO A 279 -5.06 -22.48 -2.88
N ALA A 280 -4.84 -21.70 -3.95
CA ALA A 280 -3.73 -21.93 -4.87
C ALA A 280 -2.36 -21.83 -4.17
N GLY A 281 -2.19 -20.85 -3.27
CA GLY A 281 -0.96 -20.71 -2.49
C GLY A 281 -0.78 -21.84 -1.49
N VAL A 282 -1.86 -22.30 -0.84
CA VAL A 282 -1.82 -23.45 0.07
C VAL A 282 -1.42 -24.74 -0.67
N ALA A 283 -1.94 -24.94 -1.89
CA ALA A 283 -1.58 -26.07 -2.74
C ALA A 283 -0.08 -26.06 -3.12
N GLU A 284 0.50 -24.88 -3.38
CA GLU A 284 1.94 -24.73 -3.65
C GLU A 284 2.82 -24.97 -2.42
N ILE A 285 2.39 -24.49 -1.24
CA ILE A 285 3.11 -24.63 0.04
C ILE A 285 3.04 -26.08 0.56
N GLY A 286 1.91 -26.75 0.31
CA GLY A 286 1.54 -28.05 0.84
C GLY A 286 0.77 -27.93 2.17
N SER A 287 -0.39 -28.60 2.25
CA SER A 287 -1.34 -28.46 3.36
C SER A 287 -0.73 -28.72 4.75
N ALA A 288 0.11 -29.76 4.89
CA ALA A 288 0.75 -30.07 6.17
C ALA A 288 1.60 -28.90 6.69
N ARG A 289 2.46 -28.33 5.84
CA ARG A 289 3.30 -27.18 6.20
C ARG A 289 2.45 -25.95 6.54
N ALA A 290 1.39 -25.72 5.76
CA ALA A 290 0.53 -24.57 5.98
C ALA A 290 -0.17 -24.64 7.34
N THR A 291 -0.66 -25.82 7.74
CA THR A 291 -1.26 -26.07 9.06
C THR A 291 -0.23 -26.04 10.19
N ASP A 292 0.93 -26.68 10.02
CA ASP A 292 2.00 -26.72 11.03
C ASP A 292 2.58 -25.34 11.35
N SER A 293 2.37 -24.35 10.47
CA SER A 293 2.79 -22.96 10.65
C SER A 293 1.86 -22.13 11.56
N GLY A 294 0.91 -22.77 12.25
CA GLY A 294 0.07 -22.15 13.27
C GLY A 294 -1.17 -21.40 12.76
N GLY A 295 -1.52 -21.57 11.49
CA GLY A 295 -2.77 -21.04 10.93
C GLY A 295 -3.90 -22.07 10.95
N HIS A 296 -5.12 -21.62 10.67
CA HIS A 296 -6.29 -22.48 10.51
C HIS A 296 -6.94 -22.33 9.14
N PRO A 297 -7.62 -23.39 8.64
CA PRO A 297 -8.21 -23.37 7.31
C PRO A 297 -9.41 -22.43 7.22
N ILE A 298 -9.55 -21.77 6.06
CA ILE A 298 -10.67 -20.89 5.70
C ILE A 298 -11.17 -21.22 4.28
N GLY A 299 -12.42 -20.84 3.96
CA GLY A 299 -13.00 -21.06 2.64
C GLY A 299 -13.63 -22.44 2.46
N ALA A 300 -13.41 -23.08 1.30
CA ALA A 300 -14.00 -24.38 0.99
C ALA A 300 -13.21 -25.53 1.66
N PRO A 301 -13.89 -26.57 2.20
CA PRO A 301 -13.20 -27.69 2.86
C PRO A 301 -12.24 -28.49 1.96
N ASP A 302 -12.59 -28.63 0.68
CA ASP A 302 -11.83 -29.46 -0.27
C ASP A 302 -10.58 -28.75 -0.81
N GLU A 303 -10.63 -27.42 -0.91
CA GLU A 303 -9.53 -26.56 -1.35
C GLU A 303 -9.43 -25.34 -0.41
N PRO A 304 -8.93 -25.53 0.83
CA PRO A 304 -8.94 -24.48 1.82
C PRO A 304 -7.83 -23.44 1.57
N GLY A 305 -8.15 -22.18 1.86
CA GLY A 305 -7.15 -21.18 2.20
C GLY A 305 -6.69 -21.35 3.65
N MET A 306 -5.70 -20.57 4.07
CA MET A 306 -5.20 -20.55 5.45
C MET A 306 -5.20 -19.13 6.00
N TRP A 307 -5.59 -18.99 7.26
CA TRP A 307 -5.58 -17.74 8.02
C TRP A 307 -4.59 -17.82 9.18
N TYR A 308 -3.82 -16.76 9.36
CA TYR A 308 -2.78 -16.62 10.38
C TYR A 308 -2.97 -15.29 11.12
N PRO A 309 -3.63 -15.28 12.29
CA PRO A 309 -3.76 -14.09 13.10
C PRO A 309 -2.47 -13.81 13.89
N PHE A 310 -2.19 -12.53 14.16
CA PHE A 310 -1.10 -12.10 15.03
C PHE A 310 -1.67 -11.52 16.33
N ALA A 311 -0.98 -11.76 17.44
CA ALA A 311 -1.40 -11.27 18.75
C ALA A 311 -1.20 -9.75 18.89
N ASP A 312 -2.06 -9.14 19.70
CA ASP A 312 -2.23 -7.69 19.70
C ASP A 312 -1.08 -6.91 20.35
N ASP A 313 -0.43 -7.53 21.33
CA ASP A 313 0.60 -6.98 22.20
C ASP A 313 1.97 -7.65 21.98
N ASP A 314 2.10 -8.47 20.94
CA ASP A 314 3.32 -9.20 20.65
C ASP A 314 4.47 -8.24 20.29
N PRO A 315 5.50 -8.12 21.16
CA PRO A 315 6.64 -7.25 20.90
C PRO A 315 7.50 -7.74 19.73
N GLU A 316 7.39 -9.03 19.39
CA GLU A 316 8.13 -9.73 18.34
C GLU A 316 7.25 -10.00 17.11
N ALA A 317 6.08 -9.36 17.00
CA ALA A 317 5.10 -9.61 15.92
C ALA A 317 5.72 -9.52 14.51
N TRP A 318 6.64 -8.59 14.29
CA TRP A 318 7.36 -8.47 13.01
C TRP A 318 8.35 -9.61 12.75
N GLN A 319 8.99 -10.12 13.81
CA GLN A 319 9.88 -11.27 13.71
C GLN A 319 9.05 -12.53 13.41
N HIS A 320 7.95 -12.75 14.14
CA HIS A 320 7.02 -13.85 13.86
C HIS A 320 6.42 -13.78 12.46
N PHE A 321 6.03 -12.59 12.00
CA PHE A 321 5.57 -12.40 10.62
C PHE A 321 6.66 -12.76 9.60
N GLY A 322 7.91 -12.34 9.84
CA GLY A 322 9.06 -12.69 9.00
C GLY A 322 9.37 -14.19 8.99
N ASP A 323 9.30 -14.84 10.15
CA ASP A 323 9.49 -16.28 10.31
C ASP A 323 8.40 -17.08 9.61
N LEU A 324 7.14 -16.64 9.72
CA LEU A 324 6.02 -17.23 9.00
C LEU A 324 6.24 -17.12 7.48
N LEU A 325 6.56 -15.93 6.97
CA LEU A 325 6.82 -15.76 5.53
C LEU A 325 7.97 -16.66 5.04
N ARG A 326 9.06 -16.76 5.81
CA ARG A 326 10.19 -17.66 5.47
C ARG A 326 9.76 -19.12 5.45
N THR A 327 8.93 -19.54 6.40
CA THR A 327 8.43 -20.90 6.52
C THR A 327 7.51 -21.26 5.35
N LEU A 328 6.57 -20.37 5.03
CA LEU A 328 5.64 -20.54 3.91
C LEU A 328 6.37 -20.52 2.56
N GLN A 329 7.41 -19.69 2.41
CA GLN A 329 8.24 -19.64 1.20
C GLN A 329 9.20 -20.84 1.04
N GLY A 330 9.23 -21.77 2.00
CA GLY A 330 10.24 -22.82 2.15
C GLY A 330 10.77 -23.44 0.85
N THR A 331 11.93 -22.93 0.44
CA THR A 331 12.94 -23.48 -0.47
C THR A 331 12.50 -23.82 -1.90
N VAL A 332 12.17 -22.79 -2.70
CA VAL A 332 12.41 -22.88 -4.14
C VAL A 332 13.93 -23.08 -4.33
N LYS A 333 14.36 -24.31 -4.63
CA LYS A 333 15.64 -24.52 -5.29
C LYS A 333 15.58 -23.70 -6.58
N ARG A 334 16.26 -22.56 -6.61
CA ARG A 334 16.63 -21.93 -7.88
C ARG A 334 17.41 -23.00 -8.67
N PRO A 335 17.03 -23.29 -9.92
CA PRO A 335 17.87 -24.11 -10.79
C PRO A 335 19.26 -23.48 -10.96
#